data_AF-A0A432W1K3-F1
#
_entry.id   AF-A0A432W1K3-F1
#
_cell.length_a   1.000
_cell.length_b   1.000
_cell.length_c   1.000
_cell.angle_alpha   90.00
_cell.angle_beta   90.00
_cell.angle_gamma   90.00
#
_symmetry.space_group_name_H-M   'P 1'
#
loop_
_entity.id
_entity.type
_entity.pdbx_description
1 polymer ?
#
loop_
_entity_poly.entity_id
_entity_poly.type
_entity_poly.pdbx_seq_one_letter_code
_entity_poly.pdbx_strand_id
1 'polypeptide(L)'
;MHGDEHHKQPNAEFTEPIMNTIKQPENKSENQQEGNRNMPESSLKMFKGGNFYFDVNGQQVRVWFSSFSGKEEIYVNEALVSSNRSWRKISEHAFHLEGETYRVRVGVRNWSEAFKGIYIAELYRGKELIDEDEINMIGDAKEPFSWRKFGIGLLPWLIGGFIVGFLGSKFAFSLFS
;
A
#
# COMPACT_ATOMS: atom_id res chain seq x y z
N MET A 1 -70.28 -10.12 -11.56
CA MET A 1 -70.18 -8.98 -10.62
C MET A 1 -68.69 -8.67 -10.53
N HIS A 2 -68.26 -7.64 -11.29
CA HIS A 2 -67.93 -6.30 -10.76
C HIS A 2 -66.61 -6.35 -9.97
N GLY A 3 -65.53 -5.62 -10.25
CA GLY A 3 -65.18 -4.57 -11.21
C GLY A 3 -63.63 -4.58 -11.31
N ASP A 4 -63.01 -4.01 -12.33
CA ASP A 4 -62.61 -2.58 -12.39
C ASP A 4 -61.53 -2.27 -11.33
N GLU A 5 -60.42 -1.59 -11.58
CA GLU A 5 -60.05 -0.73 -12.68
C GLU A 5 -58.56 -0.38 -12.54
N HIS A 6 -58.01 0.08 -13.66
CA HIS A 6 -56.72 0.73 -13.78
C HIS A 6 -56.50 1.85 -12.75
N HIS A 7 -55.26 2.01 -12.31
CA HIS A 7 -54.72 3.38 -12.21
C HIS A 7 -53.30 3.46 -12.74
N LYS A 8 -53.15 4.28 -13.78
CA LYS A 8 -51.93 4.70 -14.44
C LYS A 8 -51.78 6.21 -14.18
N GLN A 9 -50.59 6.63 -13.75
CA GLN A 9 -49.93 7.95 -13.96
C GLN A 9 -50.53 9.21 -13.28
N PRO A 10 -49.75 10.31 -13.02
CA PRO A 10 -48.70 10.86 -13.89
C PRO A 10 -47.38 11.36 -13.25
N ASN A 11 -46.51 11.74 -14.17
CA ASN A 11 -45.16 12.29 -14.07
C ASN A 11 -45.11 13.59 -13.24
N ALA A 12 -44.03 13.76 -12.46
CA ALA A 12 -43.49 15.06 -12.13
C ALA A 12 -41.98 15.03 -12.40
N GLU A 13 -41.62 15.77 -13.45
CA GLU A 13 -40.26 16.13 -13.83
C GLU A 13 -39.75 17.18 -12.83
N PHE A 14 -38.65 16.91 -12.14
CA PHE A 14 -37.93 17.93 -11.39
C PHE A 14 -36.43 17.77 -11.64
N THR A 15 -35.86 18.88 -12.10
CA THR A 15 -34.53 19.09 -12.65
C THR A 15 -33.43 18.90 -11.60
N GLU A 16 -32.30 18.30 -11.97
CA GLU A 16 -31.07 18.29 -11.14
C GLU A 16 -30.47 19.71 -11.02
N PRO A 17 -29.65 19.99 -9.97
CA PRO A 17 -28.22 19.83 -10.18
C PRO A 17 -27.44 19.24 -8.98
N ILE A 18 -26.57 18.29 -9.30
CA ILE A 18 -25.19 18.08 -8.81
C ILE A 18 -24.81 18.79 -7.48
N MET A 19 -24.66 18.03 -6.40
CA MET A 19 -23.58 18.28 -5.43
C MET A 19 -22.95 16.97 -4.94
N ASN A 20 -21.69 16.85 -5.32
CA ASN A 20 -20.74 15.84 -4.91
C ASN A 20 -20.46 16.00 -3.40
N THR A 21 -20.95 15.08 -2.56
CA THR A 21 -20.41 14.91 -1.20
C THR A 21 -19.70 13.59 -1.16
N ILE A 22 -18.37 13.68 -1.22
CA ILE A 22 -17.43 12.61 -0.91
C ILE A 22 -17.82 12.09 0.48
N LYS A 23 -18.46 10.93 0.54
CA LYS A 23 -18.57 10.18 1.78
C LYS A 23 -17.17 9.72 2.15
N GLN A 24 -16.59 10.41 3.13
CA GLN A 24 -15.51 9.86 3.95
C GLN A 24 -15.97 8.45 4.41
N PRO A 25 -15.13 7.41 4.31
CA PRO A 25 -15.48 6.14 4.91
C PRO A 25 -15.64 6.35 6.41
N GLU A 26 -16.83 6.00 6.90
CA GLU A 26 -17.22 6.02 8.30
C GLU A 26 -16.14 5.34 9.16
N ASN A 27 -15.55 6.12 10.05
CA ASN A 27 -14.82 5.60 11.19
C ASN A 27 -15.82 4.89 12.10
N LYS A 28 -15.96 3.57 11.91
CA LYS A 28 -16.74 2.70 12.78
C LYS A 28 -15.90 2.39 14.03
N SER A 29 -15.86 3.34 14.95
CA SER A 29 -15.34 3.13 16.30
C SER A 29 -16.42 2.39 17.11
N GLU A 30 -16.48 1.06 17.00
CA GLU A 30 -17.22 0.22 17.93
C GLU A 30 -16.29 -0.26 19.04
N ASN A 31 -16.66 0.16 20.25
CA ASN A 31 -15.98 0.03 21.52
C ASN A 31 -16.03 -1.41 22.03
N GLN A 32 -14.88 -2.03 22.28
CA GLN A 32 -14.75 -3.13 23.26
C GLN A 32 -13.58 -2.82 24.19
N GLN A 33 -13.92 -2.51 25.44
CA GLN A 33 -12.98 -2.34 26.54
C GLN A 33 -12.42 -3.70 26.95
N GLU A 34 -11.15 -3.96 26.63
CA GLU A 34 -10.36 -5.01 27.28
C GLU A 34 -8.91 -4.53 27.48
N GLY A 35 -8.60 -4.08 28.70
CA GLY A 35 -7.24 -3.73 29.15
C GLY A 35 -6.68 -2.43 28.58
N ASN A 36 -6.36 -1.48 29.46
CA ASN A 36 -5.71 -0.20 29.12
C ASN A 36 -4.25 -0.43 28.62
N ARG A 37 -4.10 -0.91 27.39
CA ARG A 37 -2.80 -1.02 26.70
C ARG A 37 -2.82 -0.02 25.55
N ASN A 38 -2.11 1.09 25.73
CA ASN A 38 -1.85 2.02 24.63
C ASN A 38 -0.93 1.30 23.64
N MET A 39 -1.49 0.69 22.60
CA MET A 39 -0.67 0.14 21.52
C MET A 39 0.00 1.29 20.77
N PRO A 40 1.31 1.18 20.49
CA PRO A 40 1.96 2.16 19.65
C PRO A 40 1.28 2.19 18.28
N GLU A 41 1.06 3.38 17.75
CA GLU A 41 0.66 3.52 16.37
C GLU A 41 1.76 2.95 15.46
N SER A 42 1.31 2.31 14.37
CA SER A 42 2.20 1.87 13.32
C SER A 42 3.00 3.05 12.81
N SER A 43 4.32 2.92 12.89
CA SER A 43 5.24 4.05 12.75
C SER A 43 6.34 3.72 11.78
N LEU A 44 6.78 4.73 11.03
CA LEU A 44 7.69 4.54 9.93
C LEU A 44 8.79 5.60 9.91
N LYS A 45 10.00 5.14 9.57
CA LYS A 45 11.16 6.00 9.29
C LYS A 45 11.64 5.67 7.89
N MET A 46 11.53 6.64 6.97
CA MET A 46 11.73 6.52 5.52
C MET A 46 12.96 5.70 5.07
N PHE A 47 14.04 5.64 5.86
CA PHE A 47 15.25 4.87 5.55
C PHE A 47 15.58 3.73 6.51
N LYS A 48 14.80 3.54 7.58
CA LYS A 48 15.06 2.49 8.58
C LYS A 48 14.05 1.36 8.55
N GLY A 49 12.87 1.61 7.98
CA GLY A 49 11.75 0.67 8.04
C GLY A 49 10.56 1.17 8.83
N GLY A 50 9.61 0.28 9.06
CA GLY A 50 8.42 0.56 9.85
C GLY A 50 8.10 -0.56 10.84
N ASN A 51 7.15 -0.29 11.72
CA ASN A 51 6.51 -1.28 12.57
C ASN A 51 5.02 -1.28 12.32
N PHE A 52 4.44 -2.47 12.18
CA PHE A 52 3.02 -2.72 12.36
C PHE A 52 2.78 -3.35 13.72
N TYR A 53 1.63 -3.09 14.31
CA TYR A 53 1.23 -3.64 15.61
C TYR A 53 -0.15 -4.26 15.50
N PHE A 54 -0.28 -5.48 16.01
CA PHE A 54 -1.56 -6.18 16.12
C PHE A 54 -1.79 -6.61 17.58
N ASP A 55 -3.05 -6.64 18.00
CA ASP A 55 -3.47 -7.31 19.24
C ASP A 55 -4.09 -8.67 18.91
N VAL A 56 -3.52 -9.73 19.46
CA VAL A 56 -4.08 -11.09 19.33
C VAL A 56 -4.23 -11.69 20.71
N ASN A 57 -5.48 -11.89 21.14
CA ASN A 57 -5.83 -12.46 22.44
C ASN A 57 -5.16 -11.72 23.62
N GLY A 58 -5.00 -10.40 23.52
CA GLY A 58 -4.28 -9.64 24.53
C GLY A 58 -2.78 -9.93 24.52
N GLN A 59 -2.19 -10.19 23.36
CA GLN A 59 -0.74 -10.27 23.16
C GLN A 59 -0.35 -9.36 22.00
N GLN A 60 0.68 -8.56 22.19
CA GLN A 60 1.15 -7.65 21.16
C GLN A 60 1.99 -8.41 20.15
N VAL A 61 1.56 -8.39 18.89
CA VAL A 61 2.38 -8.84 17.76
C VAL A 61 2.94 -7.62 17.06
N ARG A 62 4.27 -7.46 17.08
CA ARG A 62 4.97 -6.38 16.37
C ARG A 62 5.67 -6.94 15.15
N VAL A 63 5.37 -6.37 14.00
CA VAL A 63 5.98 -6.71 12.71
C VAL A 63 6.92 -5.57 12.35
N TRP A 64 8.22 -5.81 12.46
CA TRP A 64 9.23 -4.87 12.00
C TRP A 64 9.72 -5.25 10.62
N PHE A 65 9.86 -4.27 9.74
CA PHE A 65 10.42 -4.49 8.41
C PHE A 65 11.36 -3.36 8.03
N SER A 66 12.42 -3.66 7.28
CA SER A 66 13.36 -2.68 6.74
C SER A 66 13.07 -2.39 5.27
N SER A 67 12.80 -1.13 4.93
CA SER A 67 12.61 -0.68 3.54
C SER A 67 13.86 -0.82 2.68
N PHE A 68 15.05 -0.92 3.28
CA PHE A 68 16.32 -0.94 2.54
C PHE A 68 16.90 -2.33 2.38
N SER A 69 16.94 -3.14 3.45
CA SER A 69 17.59 -4.46 3.38
C SER A 69 16.64 -5.62 3.13
N GLY A 70 15.32 -5.37 3.08
CA GLY A 70 14.29 -6.41 3.03
C GLY A 70 14.27 -7.32 4.26
N LYS A 71 14.82 -6.86 5.40
CA LYS A 71 14.84 -7.63 6.64
C LYS A 71 13.50 -7.48 7.34
N GLU A 72 12.94 -8.57 7.80
CA GLU A 72 11.62 -8.65 8.42
C GLU A 72 11.73 -9.46 9.72
N GLU A 73 11.08 -9.00 10.78
CA GLU A 73 11.12 -9.60 12.11
C GLU A 73 9.76 -9.53 12.78
N ILE A 74 9.32 -10.64 13.34
CA ILE A 74 8.05 -10.76 14.06
C ILE A 74 8.37 -10.96 15.54
N TYR A 75 7.76 -10.12 16.36
CA TYR A 75 7.89 -10.15 17.81
C TYR A 75 6.52 -10.38 18.45
N VAL A 76 6.47 -11.23 19.48
CA VAL A 76 5.29 -11.42 20.33
C VAL A 76 5.68 -10.98 21.73
N ASN A 77 4.99 -9.97 22.28
CA ASN A 77 5.33 -9.37 23.58
C ASN A 77 6.85 -9.09 23.70
N GLU A 78 7.42 -8.46 22.68
CA GLU A 78 8.86 -8.15 22.53
C GLU A 78 9.81 -9.33 22.31
N ALA A 79 9.35 -10.58 22.40
CA ALA A 79 10.16 -11.75 22.09
C ALA A 79 10.17 -12.02 20.57
N LEU A 80 11.36 -12.14 19.97
CA LEU A 80 11.52 -12.47 18.55
C LEU A 80 11.06 -13.92 18.29
N VAL A 81 10.01 -14.10 17.49
CA VAL A 81 9.46 -15.42 17.13
C VAL A 81 9.77 -15.82 15.69
N SER A 82 10.06 -14.85 14.82
CA SER A 82 10.40 -15.11 13.43
C SER A 82 11.29 -14.01 12.87
N SER A 83 12.26 -14.38 12.03
CA SER A 83 13.10 -13.43 11.29
C SER A 83 13.34 -13.96 9.89
N ASN A 84 13.27 -13.07 8.90
CA ASN A 84 13.53 -13.38 7.51
C ASN A 84 14.21 -12.19 6.81
N ARG A 85 14.79 -12.46 5.65
CA ARG A 85 15.15 -11.43 4.68
C ARG A 85 14.57 -11.80 3.33
N SER A 86 13.61 -11.00 2.88
CA SER A 86 12.89 -11.21 1.63
C SER A 86 12.94 -9.96 0.75
N TRP A 87 13.19 -10.18 -0.54
CA TRP A 87 13.04 -9.16 -1.58
C TRP A 87 11.81 -9.41 -2.45
N ARG A 88 10.95 -10.35 -2.03
CA ARG A 88 9.67 -10.61 -2.69
C ARG A 88 8.70 -9.47 -2.37
N LYS A 89 7.73 -9.25 -3.26
CA LYS A 89 6.67 -8.27 -3.03
C LYS A 89 5.90 -8.52 -1.74
N ILE A 90 5.61 -9.79 -1.45
CA ILE A 90 4.97 -10.23 -0.22
C ILE A 90 5.80 -11.38 0.34
N SER A 91 6.12 -11.31 1.61
CA SER A 91 6.69 -12.40 2.42
C SER A 91 5.63 -12.93 3.38
N GLU A 92 5.81 -14.15 3.86
CA GLU A 92 4.91 -14.79 4.84
C GLU A 92 5.75 -15.33 6.00
N HIS A 93 5.32 -15.06 7.22
CA HIS A 93 5.90 -15.53 8.47
C HIS A 93 4.85 -16.34 9.22
N ALA A 94 5.14 -17.60 9.54
CA ALA A 94 4.29 -18.42 10.39
C ALA A 94 4.88 -18.52 11.79
N PHE A 95 4.03 -18.42 12.82
CA PHE A 95 4.40 -18.60 14.22
C PHE A 95 3.25 -19.24 15.00
N HIS A 96 3.55 -19.75 16.19
CA HIS A 96 2.56 -20.38 17.07
C HIS A 96 2.32 -19.49 18.29
N LEU A 97 1.05 -19.33 18.65
CA LEU A 97 0.62 -18.55 19.81
C LEU A 97 -0.54 -19.28 20.48
N GLU A 98 -0.40 -19.61 21.76
CA GLU A 98 -1.46 -20.28 22.55
C GLU A 98 -2.00 -21.58 21.92
N GLY A 99 -1.15 -22.32 21.19
CA GLY A 99 -1.52 -23.57 20.52
C GLY A 99 -2.13 -23.40 19.13
N GLU A 100 -2.35 -22.16 18.67
CA GLU A 100 -2.84 -21.83 17.34
C GLU A 100 -1.71 -21.40 16.40
N THR A 101 -1.85 -21.67 15.10
CA THR A 101 -0.91 -21.21 14.08
C THR A 101 -1.38 -19.90 13.46
N TYR A 102 -0.55 -18.87 13.57
CA TYR A 102 -0.75 -17.57 12.96
C TYR A 102 0.19 -17.37 11.79
N ARG A 103 -0.25 -16.55 10.83
CA ARG A 103 0.56 -16.18 9.68
C ARG A 103 0.47 -14.68 9.47
N VAL A 104 1.62 -14.02 9.39
CA VAL A 104 1.72 -12.61 9.00
C VAL A 104 2.24 -12.55 7.58
N ARG A 105 1.56 -11.81 6.71
CA ARG A 105 2.08 -11.41 5.42
C ARG A 105 2.48 -9.97 5.49
N VAL A 106 3.67 -9.65 4.98
CA VAL A 106 4.18 -8.27 4.95
C VAL A 106 4.72 -7.96 3.57
N GLY A 107 4.49 -6.73 3.10
CA GLY A 107 5.03 -6.26 1.83
C GLY A 107 4.10 -5.31 1.09
N VAL A 108 4.00 -5.46 -0.23
CA VAL A 108 3.28 -4.59 -1.16
C VAL A 108 2.44 -5.43 -2.11
N ARG A 109 1.18 -5.05 -2.37
CA ARG A 109 0.27 -5.88 -3.20
C ARG A 109 0.69 -5.88 -4.66
N ASN A 110 1.12 -4.73 -5.15
CA ASN A 110 1.50 -4.53 -6.54
C ASN A 110 2.64 -3.49 -6.67
N TRP A 111 3.23 -3.40 -7.86
CA TRP A 111 4.32 -2.46 -8.12
C TRP A 111 3.88 -0.99 -8.03
N SER A 112 2.61 -0.69 -8.34
CA SER A 112 2.08 0.68 -8.22
C SER A 112 2.10 1.15 -6.78
N GLU A 113 1.64 0.31 -5.85
CA GLU A 113 1.74 0.54 -4.40
C GLU A 113 3.19 0.63 -3.93
N ALA A 114 4.07 -0.24 -4.43
CA ALA A 114 5.50 -0.17 -4.11
C ALA A 114 6.11 1.19 -4.50
N PHE A 115 5.79 1.71 -5.68
CA PHE A 115 6.23 3.04 -6.14
C PHE A 115 5.57 4.19 -5.36
N LYS A 116 4.37 3.99 -4.84
CA LYS A 116 3.70 4.91 -3.91
C LYS A 116 4.19 4.75 -2.47
N GLY A 117 5.08 3.79 -2.21
CA GLY A 117 5.57 3.48 -0.86
C GLY A 117 4.50 2.95 0.08
N ILE A 118 3.43 2.34 -0.44
CA ILE A 118 2.39 1.72 0.37
C ILE A 118 2.86 0.32 0.77
N TYR A 119 2.91 0.07 2.08
CA TYR A 119 3.23 -1.23 2.67
C TYR A 119 2.06 -1.72 3.50
N ILE A 120 1.78 -3.02 3.41
CA ILE A 120 0.72 -3.69 4.14
C ILE A 120 1.29 -4.75 5.06
N ALA A 121 0.57 -5.02 6.14
CA ALA A 121 0.71 -6.21 6.94
C ALA A 121 -0.67 -6.85 7.16
N GLU A 122 -0.79 -8.13 6.83
CA GLU A 122 -2.02 -8.91 6.95
C GLU A 122 -1.78 -10.05 7.94
N LEU A 123 -2.59 -10.11 8.99
CA LEU A 123 -2.51 -11.12 10.04
C LEU A 123 -3.63 -12.16 9.86
N TYR A 124 -3.25 -13.42 9.79
CA TYR A 124 -4.14 -14.55 9.57
C TYR A 124 -4.11 -15.53 10.73
N ARG A 125 -5.28 -16.09 11.06
CA ARG A 125 -5.44 -17.30 11.88
C ARG A 125 -5.91 -18.44 10.97
N GLY A 126 -5.06 -19.43 10.74
CA GLY A 126 -5.33 -20.44 9.71
C GLY A 126 -5.48 -19.79 8.33
N LYS A 127 -6.68 -19.85 7.73
CA LYS A 127 -7.01 -19.25 6.41
C LYS A 127 -7.77 -17.92 6.51
N GLU A 128 -8.20 -17.55 7.70
CA GLU A 128 -9.01 -16.36 7.94
C GLU A 128 -8.10 -15.15 8.19
N LEU A 129 -8.39 -14.03 7.52
CA LEU A 129 -7.77 -12.75 7.79
C LEU A 129 -8.43 -12.17 9.04
N ILE A 130 -7.64 -11.97 10.09
CA ILE A 130 -8.15 -11.46 11.38
C ILE A 130 -7.86 -9.97 11.56
N ASP A 131 -6.78 -9.45 10.96
CA ASP A 131 -6.45 -8.03 11.00
C ASP A 131 -5.58 -7.63 9.81
N GLU A 132 -5.63 -6.35 9.45
CA GLU A 132 -4.86 -5.75 8.36
C GLU A 132 -4.50 -4.31 8.73
N ASP A 133 -3.24 -3.95 8.50
CA ASP A 133 -2.76 -2.58 8.68
C ASP A 133 -1.91 -2.12 7.49
N GLU A 134 -1.93 -0.82 7.21
CA GLU A 134 -1.29 -0.19 6.06
C GLU A 134 -0.50 1.04 6.49
N ILE A 135 0.74 1.13 6.00
CA ILE A 135 1.55 2.35 6.13
C ILE A 135 1.90 2.89 4.75
N ASN A 136 1.64 4.17 4.54
CA ASN A 136 2.07 4.91 3.37
C ASN A 136 3.37 5.69 3.65
N MET A 137 4.49 5.24 3.07
CA MET A 137 5.82 5.84 3.26
C MET A 137 6.00 7.21 2.59
N ILE A 138 5.25 7.50 1.53
CA ILE A 138 5.42 8.72 0.75
C ILE A 138 4.55 9.87 1.31
N GLY A 139 3.62 9.56 2.22
CA GLY A 139 2.66 10.54 2.74
C GLY A 139 1.86 11.19 1.62
N ASP A 140 1.08 12.23 1.93
CA ASP A 140 0.40 13.10 0.95
C ASP A 140 1.40 13.89 0.08
N ALA A 141 2.28 13.21 -0.67
CA ALA A 141 3.07 13.83 -1.70
C ALA A 141 2.11 14.41 -2.73
N LYS A 142 1.95 15.73 -2.65
CA LYS A 142 0.94 16.52 -3.39
C LYS A 142 0.99 16.36 -4.90
N GLU A 143 2.06 15.80 -5.46
CA GLU A 143 2.08 15.42 -6.87
C GLU A 143 2.75 14.04 -7.08
N PRO A 144 2.09 13.10 -7.79
CA PRO A 144 2.73 11.88 -8.22
C PRO A 144 3.88 12.20 -9.17
N PHE A 145 4.99 11.47 -9.05
CA PHE A 145 6.14 11.60 -9.94
C PHE A 145 5.70 11.47 -11.40
N SER A 146 5.76 12.58 -12.16
CA SER A 146 5.30 12.61 -13.53
C SER A 146 6.40 12.13 -14.48
N TRP A 147 6.29 10.86 -14.88
CA TRP A 147 7.13 10.25 -15.92
C TRP A 147 7.14 11.04 -17.23
N ARG A 148 6.06 11.79 -17.52
CA ARG A 148 6.00 12.70 -18.67
C ARG A 148 6.93 13.90 -18.49
N LYS A 149 6.92 14.56 -17.32
CA LYS A 149 7.83 15.68 -17.02
C LYS A 149 9.30 15.21 -16.99
N PHE A 150 9.56 14.04 -16.41
CA PHE A 150 10.89 13.42 -16.41
C PHE A 150 11.38 13.08 -17.84
N GLY A 151 10.53 12.44 -18.66
CA GLY A 151 10.86 12.11 -20.04
C GLY A 151 11.11 13.35 -20.92
N ILE A 152 10.30 14.41 -20.75
CA ILE A 152 10.51 15.70 -21.43
C ILE A 152 11.83 16.35 -20.99
N GLY A 153 12.18 16.24 -19.70
CA GLY A 153 13.45 16.75 -19.17
C GLY A 153 14.69 16.02 -19.71
N LEU A 154 14.56 14.74 -20.06
CA LEU A 154 15.64 13.94 -20.67
C LEU A 154 15.79 14.16 -22.18
N LEU A 155 14.75 14.64 -22.86
CA LEU A 155 14.72 14.80 -24.31
C LEU A 155 15.88 15.66 -24.85
N PRO A 156 16.24 16.81 -24.25
CA PRO A 156 17.36 17.63 -24.72
C PRO A 156 18.71 16.89 -24.66
N TRP A 157 18.90 16.06 -23.63
CA TRP A 157 20.11 15.25 -23.45
C TRP A 157 20.19 14.12 -24.47
N LEU A 158 19.07 13.47 -24.78
CA LEU A 158 19.00 12.44 -25.81
C LEU A 158 19.25 13.02 -27.21
N ILE A 159 18.66 14.18 -27.52
CA ILE A 159 18.89 14.88 -28.78
C ILE A 159 20.35 15.32 -28.89
N GLY A 160 20.91 15.92 -27.84
CA GLY A 160 22.31 16.32 -27.80
C GLY A 160 23.26 15.12 -27.99
N GLY A 161 23.01 14.02 -27.27
CA GLY A 161 23.76 12.78 -27.40
C GLY A 161 23.67 12.18 -28.80
N PHE A 162 22.48 12.18 -29.41
CA PHE A 162 22.27 11.70 -30.77
C PHE A 162 23.03 12.54 -31.81
N ILE A 163 22.99 13.88 -31.70
CA ILE A 163 23.72 14.78 -32.61
C ILE A 163 25.23 14.57 -32.49
N VAL A 164 25.76 14.52 -31.28
CA VAL A 164 27.20 14.28 -31.04
C VAL A 164 27.61 12.91 -31.57
N GLY A 165 26.81 11.87 -31.32
CA GLY A 165 27.06 10.53 -31.82
C GLY A 165 27.04 10.44 -33.35
N PHE A 166 26.08 11.11 -34.00
CA PHE A 166 25.95 11.15 -35.46
C PHE A 166 27.09 11.93 -36.13
N LEU A 167 27.51 13.06 -35.56
CA LEU A 167 28.65 13.83 -36.07
C LEU A 167 29.97 13.09 -35.86
N GLY A 168 30.15 12.45 -34.70
CA GLY A 168 31.32 11.62 -34.42
C GLY A 168 31.43 10.42 -35.36
N SER A 169 30.33 9.70 -35.61
CA SER A 169 30.33 8.57 -36.53
C SER A 169 30.61 8.99 -37.97
N LYS A 170 30.04 10.12 -38.43
CA LYS A 170 30.30 10.68 -39.75
C LYS A 170 31.77 11.10 -39.91
N PHE A 171 32.35 11.71 -38.90
CA PHE A 171 33.78 12.08 -38.89
C PHE A 171 34.69 10.85 -38.91
N ALA A 172 34.38 9.83 -38.12
CA ALA A 172 35.13 8.57 -38.12
C ALA A 172 35.03 7.86 -39.49
N PHE A 173 33.85 7.80 -40.09
CA PHE A 173 33.66 7.20 -41.42
C PHE A 173 34.45 7.94 -42.51
N SER A 174 34.57 9.26 -42.41
CA SER A 174 35.38 10.10 -43.30
C SER A 174 36.91 9.88 -43.16
N LEU A 175 37.38 9.34 -42.04
CA LEU A 175 38.80 9.06 -41.82
C LEU A 175 39.22 7.67 -42.31
N PHE A 176 38.26 6.75 -42.46
CA PHE A 176 38.49 5.35 -42.83
C PHE A 176 37.86 4.93 -44.16
N SER A 177 37.20 5.86 -44.88
CA SER A 177 36.72 5.70 -46.26
C SER A 177 37.61 6.44 -47.24
#